data_AF-A0A662ISE1-F1
#
_entry.id   AF-A0A662ISE1-F1
#
_cell.length_a   1.000
_cell.length_b   1.000
_cell.length_c   1.000
_cell.angle_alpha   90.00
_cell.angle_beta   90.00
_cell.angle_gamma   90.00
#
_symmetry.space_group_name_H-M   'P 1'
#
loop_
_entity.id
_entity.type
_entity.pdbx_description
1 polymer ?
#
loop_
_entity_poly.entity_id
_entity_poly.type
_entity_poly.pdbx_seq_one_letter_code
_entity_poly.pdbx_strand_id
1 'polypeptide(L)'
;MGHVTVDVSLRGKKKILLRSVLVDTGASFTVLSLRIAEEYLIETPFDADLRLRDGRRVKAKVFICEAEIEDRRGVDPTTGRLEKTEFYMLYILEIRGLASSDNR
;
A
#
# COMPACT_ATOMS: atom_id res chain seq x y z
N MET A 1 19.32 8.86 -9.80
CA MET A 1 18.65 7.62 -10.29
C MET A 1 17.16 7.87 -10.19
N GLY A 2 16.40 7.53 -11.24
CA GLY A 2 14.97 7.86 -11.34
C GLY A 2 14.10 7.10 -10.34
N HIS A 3 12.91 7.62 -10.09
CA HIS A 3 11.88 6.93 -9.30
C HIS A 3 11.25 5.82 -10.16
N VAL A 4 10.98 4.67 -9.55
CA VAL A 4 10.22 3.58 -10.18
C VAL A 4 8.77 3.73 -9.78
N THR A 5 7.87 3.72 -10.75
CA THR A 5 6.43 3.78 -10.53
C THR A 5 5.73 2.61 -11.22
N VAL A 6 4.65 2.11 -10.62
CA VAL A 6 3.84 1.00 -11.16
C VAL A 6 2.34 1.30 -11.07
N ASP A 7 1.54 0.69 -11.95
CA ASP A 7 0.08 0.71 -11.83
C ASP A 7 -0.38 -0.43 -10.89
N VAL A 8 -1.28 -0.12 -9.96
CA VAL A 8 -1.78 -1.05 -8.93
C VAL A 8 -3.31 -1.06 -8.93
N SER A 9 -3.90 -2.23 -9.10
CA SER A 9 -5.33 -2.47 -8.91
C SER A 9 -5.58 -2.97 -7.49
N LEU A 10 -6.38 -2.24 -6.73
CA LEU A 10 -6.81 -2.64 -5.38
C LEU A 10 -8.28 -3.06 -5.40
N ARG A 11 -8.60 -4.14 -4.69
CA ARG A 11 -9.97 -4.64 -4.52
C ARG A 11 -10.26 -4.91 -3.04
N GLY A 12 -11.13 -4.09 -2.47
CA GLY A 12 -11.71 -4.28 -1.13
C GLY A 12 -13.24 -4.21 -1.20
N LYS A 13 -13.84 -3.21 -0.53
CA LYS A 13 -15.26 -2.83 -0.69
C LYS A 13 -15.60 -2.50 -2.14
N LYS A 14 -14.68 -1.84 -2.83
CA LYS A 14 -14.77 -1.45 -4.25
C LYS A 14 -13.44 -1.72 -4.93
N LYS A 15 -13.43 -1.65 -6.27
CA LYS A 15 -12.21 -1.73 -7.08
C LYS A 15 -11.71 -0.33 -7.43
N ILE A 16 -10.40 -0.10 -7.35
CA ILE A 16 -9.73 1.11 -7.83
C ILE A 16 -8.43 0.77 -8.55
N LEU A 17 -8.14 1.48 -9.63
CA LEU A 17 -6.83 1.47 -10.28
C LEU A 17 -6.06 2.73 -9.86
N LEU A 18 -4.97 2.54 -9.14
CA LEU A 18 -4.01 3.58 -8.81
C LEU A 18 -2.93 3.60 -9.88
N ARG A 19 -2.77 4.73 -10.57
CA ARG A 19 -1.74 4.87 -11.60
C ARG A 19 -0.48 5.48 -11.03
N SER A 20 0.67 5.06 -11.54
CA SER A 20 1.99 5.62 -11.22
C SER A 20 2.29 5.67 -9.71
N VAL A 21 1.99 4.58 -8.99
CA VAL A 21 2.32 4.41 -7.57
C VAL A 21 3.83 4.27 -7.40
N LEU A 22 4.42 5.07 -6.51
CA LEU A 22 5.85 5.02 -6.20
C LEU A 22 6.24 3.69 -5.54
N VAL A 23 7.29 3.06 -6.06
CA VAL A 23 7.95 1.92 -5.42
C VAL A 23 9.02 2.44 -4.47
N ASP A 24 8.82 2.26 -3.17
CA ASP A 24 9.77 2.63 -2.12
C ASP A 24 10.28 1.39 -1.38
N THR A 25 11.51 0.97 -1.70
CA THR A 25 12.15 -0.19 -1.05
C THR A 25 12.62 0.10 0.38
N GLY A 26 12.60 1.37 0.81
CA GLY A 26 12.87 1.79 2.18
C GLY A 26 11.63 1.76 3.09
N ALA A 27 10.44 1.57 2.53
CA ALA A 27 9.19 1.51 3.27
C ALA A 27 8.83 0.08 3.66
N SER A 28 8.58 -0.16 4.95
CA SER A 28 8.06 -1.45 5.44
C SER A 28 6.55 -1.63 5.21
N PHE A 29 5.85 -0.54 4.90
CA PHE A 29 4.40 -0.51 4.75
C PHE A 29 4.00 0.35 3.55
N THR A 30 2.93 -0.04 2.87
CA THR A 30 2.31 0.82 1.85
C THR A 30 1.67 2.03 2.52
N VAL A 31 1.70 3.19 1.85
CA VAL A 31 1.00 4.38 2.32
C VAL A 31 -0.03 4.78 1.29
N LEU A 32 -1.25 5.01 1.74
CA LEU A 32 -2.37 5.45 0.92
C LEU A 32 -3.12 6.55 1.65
N SER A 33 -3.80 7.43 0.92
CA SER A 33 -4.67 8.41 1.58
C SER A 33 -5.80 7.69 2.34
N LEU A 34 -6.13 8.18 3.54
CA LEU A 34 -7.22 7.65 4.36
C LEU A 34 -8.55 7.67 3.59
N ARG A 35 -8.80 8.70 2.77
CA ARG A 35 -10.01 8.79 1.94
C ARG A 35 -10.14 7.61 0.97
N ILE A 36 -9.07 7.24 0.26
CA ILE A 36 -9.10 6.08 -0.64
C ILE A 36 -9.25 4.79 0.18
N ALA A 37 -8.59 4.69 1.33
CA ALA A 37 -8.69 3.54 2.22
C ALA A 37 -10.15 3.29 2.67
N GLU A 38 -10.80 4.33 3.20
CA GLU A 38 -12.17 4.26 3.70
C GLU A 38 -13.19 4.04 2.59
N GLU A 39 -12.95 4.56 1.40
CA GLU A 39 -13.89 4.40 0.28
C GLU A 39 -13.78 3.02 -0.40
N TYR A 40 -12.56 2.48 -0.54
CA TYR A 40 -12.30 1.32 -1.40
C TYR A 40 -11.88 0.06 -0.64
N LEU A 41 -11.23 0.16 0.52
CA LEU A 41 -10.63 -0.99 1.22
C LEU A 41 -11.43 -1.41 2.45
N ILE A 42 -11.21 -2.63 2.95
CA ILE A 42 -11.94 -3.17 4.11
C ILE A 42 -11.24 -2.71 5.39
N GLU A 43 -11.95 -1.99 6.26
CA GLU A 43 -11.44 -1.60 7.58
C GLU A 43 -11.39 -2.82 8.51
N THR A 44 -10.31 -2.94 9.29
CA THR A 44 -10.16 -4.00 10.29
C THR A 44 -10.36 -3.43 11.70
N PRO A 45 -10.60 -4.26 12.72
CA PRO A 45 -10.69 -3.79 14.11
C PRO A 45 -9.32 -3.47 14.74
N PHE A 46 -8.23 -3.52 13.96
CA PHE A 46 -6.87 -3.36 14.46
C PHE A 46 -6.30 -1.97 14.15
N ASP A 47 -5.51 -1.48 15.10
CA ASP A 47 -4.61 -0.35 14.92
C ASP A 47 -3.15 -0.85 14.94
N ALA A 48 -2.25 -0.10 14.31
CA ALA A 48 -0.81 -0.30 14.38
C ALA A 48 -0.12 0.95 14.95
N ASP A 49 0.77 0.75 15.93
CA ASP A 49 1.69 1.79 16.39
C ASP A 49 2.94 1.81 15.52
N LEU A 50 3.16 2.90 14.80
CA LEU A 50 4.21 3.01 13.79
C LEU A 50 5.21 4.08 14.18
N ARG A 51 6.50 3.76 13.96
CA ARG A 51 7.60 4.71 14.14
C ARG A 51 8.02 5.24 12.78
N LEU A 52 7.86 6.53 12.56
CA LEU A 52 8.29 7.21 11.35
C LEU A 52 9.81 7.43 11.36
N ARG A 53 10.38 7.68 10.18
CA ARG A 53 11.83 7.90 10.00
C ARG A 53 12.39 9.06 10.83
N ASP A 54 11.58 10.08 11.09
CA ASP A 54 11.93 11.23 11.93
C ASP A 54 11.82 10.95 13.45
N GLY A 55 11.49 9.72 13.83
CA GLY A 55 11.36 9.29 15.22
C GLY A 55 9.97 9.50 15.83
N ARG A 56 9.03 10.17 15.14
CA ARG A 56 7.65 10.29 15.62
C ARG A 56 6.99 8.92 15.72
N ARG A 57 6.11 8.76 16.72
CA ARG A 57 5.21 7.62 16.84
C ARG A 57 3.81 8.04 16.45
N VAL A 58 3.18 7.29 15.56
CA VAL A 58 1.82 7.54 15.09
C VAL A 58 1.02 6.26 15.20
N LYS A 59 -0.26 6.38 15.56
CA LYS A 59 -1.21 5.28 15.50
C LYS A 59 -1.91 5.31 14.14
N ALA A 60 -1.93 4.18 13.45
CA ALA A 60 -2.53 4.03 12.14
C ALA A 60 -3.64 2.98 12.16
N LYS A 61 -4.73 3.23 11.43
CA LYS A 61 -5.78 2.23 11.19
C LYS A 61 -5.29 1.18 10.20
N VAL A 62 -5.68 -0.07 10.41
CA VAL A 62 -5.32 -1.16 9.49
C VAL A 62 -6.49 -1.47 8.55
N PHE A 63 -6.20 -1.49 7.25
CA PHE A 63 -7.12 -1.88 6.20
C PHE A 63 -6.61 -3.13 5.48
N ILE A 64 -7.48 -3.82 4.76
CA ILE A 64 -7.10 -4.94 3.90
C ILE A 64 -7.76 -4.84 2.53
N CYS A 65 -7.06 -5.36 1.53
CA CYS A 65 -7.53 -5.52 0.17
C CYS A 65 -6.67 -6.54 -0.58
N GLU A 66 -7.19 -7.04 -1.70
CA GLU A 66 -6.40 -7.69 -2.72
C GLU A 66 -5.68 -6.62 -3.55
N ALA A 67 -4.37 -6.76 -3.73
CA ALA A 67 -3.58 -5.89 -4.60
C ALA A 67 -3.02 -6.67 -5.80
N GLU A 68 -3.13 -6.08 -6.98
CA GLU A 68 -2.63 -6.61 -8.26
C GLU A 68 -1.74 -5.56 -8.92
N ILE A 69 -0.50 -5.92 -9.25
CA ILE A 69 0.50 -5.02 -9.86
C ILE A 69 0.86 -5.57 -11.24
N GLU A 70 0.62 -4.78 -12.30
CA GLU A 70 1.06 -5.05 -13.69
C GLU A 70 0.92 -6.50 -14.19
N ASP A 71 -0.21 -7.18 -13.92
CA ASP A 71 -0.43 -8.58 -14.36
C ASP A 71 0.72 -9.54 -13.92
N ARG A 72 1.52 -9.14 -12.92
CA ARG A 72 2.71 -9.89 -12.48
C ARG A 72 2.26 -11.13 -11.73
N ARG A 73 2.39 -12.25 -12.42
CA ARG A 73 2.34 -13.58 -11.84
C ARG A 73 3.63 -13.81 -11.06
N GLY A 74 3.52 -14.06 -9.76
CA GLY A 74 4.65 -14.55 -8.97
C GLY A 74 4.90 -16.02 -9.29
N VAL A 75 6.15 -16.44 -9.15
CA VAL A 75 6.50 -17.86 -9.23
C VAL A 75 6.16 -18.47 -7.88
N ASP A 76 5.20 -19.39 -7.87
CA ASP A 76 4.96 -20.23 -6.69
C ASP A 76 6.26 -20.99 -6.37
N PRO A 77 6.87 -20.79 -5.19
CA PRO A 77 8.14 -21.41 -4.84
C PRO A 77 8.06 -22.93 -4.64
N THR A 78 6.85 -23.47 -4.51
CA THR A 78 6.55 -24.89 -4.33
C THR A 78 6.28 -25.58 -5.66
N THR A 79 5.61 -24.90 -6.59
CA THR A 79 5.18 -25.49 -7.87
C THR A 79 5.93 -24.98 -9.09
N GLY A 80 6.69 -23.88 -8.97
CA GLY A 80 7.41 -23.23 -10.06
C GLY A 80 6.52 -22.57 -11.11
N ARG A 81 5.20 -22.49 -10.88
CA ARG A 81 4.24 -21.93 -11.83
C ARG A 81 4.12 -20.43 -11.64
N LEU A 82 3.94 -19.73 -12.77
CA LEU A 82 3.49 -18.34 -12.79
C LEU A 82 2.01 -18.32 -12.40
N GLU A 83 1.74 -17.99 -11.14
CA GLU A 83 0.39 -17.88 -10.62
C GLU A 83 0.07 -16.42 -10.29
N LYS A 84 -1.20 -16.05 -10.42
CA LYS A 84 -1.65 -14.71 -10.07
C LYS A 84 -1.39 -14.53 -8.57
N THR A 85 -0.44 -13.67 -8.20
CA THR A 85 -0.12 -13.47 -6.79
C THR A 85 -1.09 -12.48 -6.19
N GLU A 86 -2.06 -13.00 -5.44
CA GLU A 86 -2.98 -12.20 -4.66
C GLU A 86 -2.28 -11.85 -3.34
N PHE A 87 -1.68 -10.66 -3.27
CA PHE A 87 -1.08 -10.17 -2.04
C PHE A 87 -2.20 -9.67 -1.10
N TYR A 88 -2.31 -10.27 0.08
CA TYR A 88 -3.25 -9.89 1.14
C TYR A 88 -2.51 -9.28 2.33
N MET A 89 -2.31 -7.96 2.34
CA MET A 89 -2.36 -7.07 3.51
C MET A 89 -1.77 -5.71 3.16
N LEU A 90 -2.56 -4.65 3.36
CA LEU A 90 -2.15 -3.27 3.11
C LEU A 90 -2.36 -2.43 4.37
N TYR A 91 -1.33 -2.27 5.21
CA TYR A 91 -1.38 -1.29 6.30
C TYR A 91 -1.51 0.10 5.68
N ILE A 92 -2.45 0.93 6.14
CA ILE A 92 -2.59 2.31 5.64
C ILE A 92 -2.40 3.29 6.77
N LEU A 93 -1.34 4.09 6.67
CA LEU A 93 -1.09 5.16 7.61
C LEU A 93 -1.94 6.40 7.31
N GLU A 94 -2.71 6.86 8.30
CA GLU A 94 -2.99 8.29 8.43
C GLU A 94 -1.73 8.97 8.99
N ILE A 95 -0.91 9.58 8.13
CA ILE A 95 0.14 10.48 8.61
C ILE A 95 -0.43 11.90 8.61
N ARG A 96 -1.12 12.29 9.69
CA ARG A 96 -1.39 13.72 9.93
C ARG A 96 -0.04 14.42 10.10
N GLY A 97 0.36 15.20 9.09
CA GLY A 97 1.59 15.98 9.10
C GLY A 97 2.68 15.54 8.11
N LEU A 98 2.32 14.91 6.98
CA LEU A 98 3.18 14.80 5.77
C LEU A 98 2.62 15.59 4.57
N ALA A 99 1.84 16.64 4.84
CA ALA A 99 1.63 17.66 3.82
C ALA A 99 2.93 18.46 3.64
N SER A 100 3.33 18.61 2.38
CA SER A 100 4.49 19.37 1.87
C SER A 100 5.86 18.70 1.96
N SER A 101 6.23 18.08 0.83
CA SER A 101 7.50 18.43 0.20
C SER A 101 7.33 18.31 -1.31
N ASP A 102 6.53 19.23 -1.85
CA ASP A 102 6.80 19.80 -3.16
C ASP A 102 7.12 21.27 -2.91
N ASN A 103 8.40 21.63 -3.05
CA ASN A 103 8.90 22.86 -3.67
C ASN A 103 10.41 23.01 -3.39
N ARG A 104 11.25 22.43 -4.25
CA ARG A 104 12.49 22.99 -4.82
C ARG A 104 13.20 21.98 -5.70
#